data_AF-A0A6B3GEA2-F1
#
_entry.id   AF-A0A6B3GEA2-F1
#
_cell.length_a   1.000
_cell.length_b   1.000
_cell.length_c   1.000
_cell.angle_alpha   90.00
_cell.angle_beta   90.00
_cell.angle_gamma   90.00
#
_symmetry.space_group_name_H-M   'P 1'
#
loop_
_entity.id
_entity.type
_entity.pdbx_description
1 polymer ?
#
loop_
_entity_poly.entity_id
_entity_poly.type
_entity_poly.pdbx_seq_one_letter_code
_entity_poly.pdbx_strand_id
1 'polypeptide(L)' 'MGAVTSSSSAARAAHAPKQDRSRATRQRLLEAAVACLAEHGWAGSTVSVVAERAGVS' A
#
# COMPACT_ATOMS: atom_id res chain seq x y z
N MET A 1 23.10 2.44 17.81
CA MET A 1 23.41 2.02 16.42
C MET A 1 22.91 0.60 16.22
N GLY A 2 21.58 0.42 16.15
CA GLY A 2 20.94 -0.89 16.00
C GLY A 2 20.77 -1.23 14.52
N ALA A 3 21.26 -2.39 14.10
CA ALA A 3 21.18 -2.87 12.74
C ALA A 3 19.72 -3.07 12.31
N VAL A 4 19.28 -2.33 11.30
CA VAL A 4 18.06 -2.65 10.54
C VAL A 4 18.37 -3.93 9.75
N THR A 5 17.78 -5.04 10.16
CA THR A 5 17.87 -6.31 9.46
C THR A 5 17.00 -6.26 8.21
N SER A 6 17.61 -5.97 7.07
CA SER A 6 16.98 -6.18 5.77
C SER A 6 16.89 -7.69 5.50
N SER A 7 15.74 -8.29 5.80
CA SER A 7 15.48 -9.70 5.49
C SER A 7 14.59 -9.86 4.25
N SER A 8 15.18 -10.56 3.28
CA SER A 8 14.56 -11.37 2.22
C SER A 8 14.06 -10.67 0.93
N SER A 9 14.98 -10.48 -0.01
CA SER A 9 14.68 -10.11 -1.41
C SER A 9 14.62 -11.32 -2.38
N ALA A 10 15.08 -12.52 -1.99
CA ALA A 10 15.34 -13.58 -2.97
C ALA A 10 14.19 -14.59 -3.20
N ALA A 11 13.26 -14.76 -2.25
CA ALA A 11 12.16 -15.73 -2.39
C ALA A 11 10.95 -15.21 -3.19
N ARG A 12 10.99 -13.97 -3.70
CA ARG A 12 9.81 -13.24 -4.21
C ARG A 12 9.63 -13.25 -5.74
N ALA A 13 10.58 -13.82 -6.48
CA ALA A 13 10.60 -13.77 -7.95
C ALA A 13 9.86 -14.93 -8.64
N ALA A 14 9.46 -15.98 -7.91
CA ALA A 14 8.97 -17.24 -8.51
C ALA A 14 7.44 -17.41 -8.57
N HIS A 15 6.62 -16.37 -8.33
CA HIS A 15 5.15 -16.46 -8.27
C HIS A 15 4.39 -15.38 -9.08
N ALA A 16 4.72 -15.18 -10.35
CA ALA A 16 3.79 -14.54 -11.31
C ALA A 16 2.69 -15.55 -11.67
N PRO A 17 1.36 -15.25 -11.75
CA PRO A 17 0.69 -14.01 -12.18
C PRO A 17 -0.31 -13.41 -11.16
N LYS A 18 -0.52 -14.06 -10.00
CA LYS A 18 -1.41 -13.55 -8.92
C LYS A 18 -0.84 -12.31 -8.23
N GLN A 19 0.47 -12.11 -8.33
CA GLN A 19 1.19 -11.05 -7.65
C GLN A 19 0.99 -9.68 -8.31
N ASP A 20 0.75 -9.62 -9.62
CA ASP A 20 0.61 -8.35 -10.34
C ASP A 20 -0.69 -7.63 -9.98
N ARG A 21 -1.81 -8.36 -9.90
CA ARG A 21 -3.09 -7.80 -9.43
C ARG A 21 -2.96 -7.32 -7.98
N SER A 22 -2.33 -8.11 -7.10
CA SER A 22 -2.10 -7.71 -5.70
C SER A 22 -1.21 -6.47 -5.58
N ARG A 23 -0.16 -6.38 -6.39
CA ARG A 23 0.74 -5.21 -6.45
C ARG A 23 0.00 -3.98 -6.96
N ALA A 24 -0.80 -4.11 -8.02
CA ALA A 24 -1.59 -3.01 -8.57
C ALA A 24 -2.61 -2.49 -7.56
N THR A 25 -3.33 -3.39 -6.86
CA THR A 25 -4.27 -3.00 -5.81
C THR A 25 -3.55 -2.31 -4.64
N ARG A 26 -2.40 -2.85 -4.21
CA ARG A 26 -1.60 -2.22 -3.15
C ARG A 26 -1.12 -0.83 -3.56
N GLN A 27 -0.73 -0.65 -4.82
CA GLN A 27 -0.29 0.65 -5.33
C GLN A 27 -1.43 1.67 -5.26
N ARG A 28 -2.64 1.30 -5.73
CA ARG A 28 -3.84 2.15 -5.64
C ARG A 28 -4.19 2.55 -4.21
N LEU A 29 -4.07 1.61 -3.27
CA LEU A 29 -4.27 1.87 -1.84
C LEU A 29 -3.27 2.89 -1.29
N LEU A 30 -1.99 2.77 -1.65
CA LEU A 30 -0.96 3.70 -1.20
C LEU A 30 -1.14 5.10 -1.80
N GLU A 31 -1.48 5.18 -3.09
CA GLU A 31 -1.79 6.45 -3.75
C GLU A 31 -3.00 7.13 -3.12
N ALA A 32 -4.07 6.38 -2.87
CA ALA A 32 -5.26 6.89 -2.18
C ALA A 32 -4.94 7.36 -0.76
N ALA A 33 -4.12 6.61 -0.01
CA ALA A 33 -3.70 6.99 1.33
C ALA A 33 -2.91 8.31 1.34
N VAL A 34 -1.96 8.47 0.42
CA VAL A 34 -1.17 9.70 0.27
C VAL A 34 -2.07 10.89 -0.07
N ALA A 35 -3.01 10.71 -1.01
CA ALA A 35 -3.95 11.76 -1.38
C ALA A 35 -4.86 12.16 -0.19
N CYS A 36 -5.35 11.18 0.57
CA CYS A 36 -6.16 11.47 1.76
C CYS A 36 -5.37 12.28 2.80
N LEU A 37 -4.12 11.87 3.07
CA LEU A 37 -3.25 12.57 4.01
C LEU A 37 -2.96 14.00 3.57
N ALA A 38 -2.74 14.20 2.27
CA ALA A 38 -2.48 15.53 1.71
C ALA A 38 -3.71 16.46 1.77
N GLU A 39 -4.91 15.94 1.53
CA GLU A 39 -6.14 16.74 1.47
C GLU A 39 -6.78 16.98 2.83
N HIS A 40 -6.79 15.98 3.71
CA HIS A 40 -7.55 15.99 4.96
C HIS A 40 -6.66 16.02 6.22
N GLY A 41 -5.35 15.87 6.03
CA GLY A 41 -4.41 15.68 7.14
C GLY A 41 -4.62 14.34 7.85
N TRP A 42 -3.87 14.14 8.93
CA TRP A 42 -3.86 12.89 9.69
C TRP A 42 -5.23 12.54 10.29
N ALA A 43 -5.90 13.53 10.91
CA ALA A 43 -7.16 13.30 11.61
C ALA A 43 -8.34 12.97 10.67
N GLY A 44 -8.31 13.47 9.42
CA GLY A 44 -9.38 13.23 8.43
C GLY A 44 -9.14 12.02 7.52
N SER A 45 -7.94 11.42 7.55
CA SER A 45 -7.57 10.29 6.69
C SER A 45 -7.91 8.95 7.33
N THR A 46 -9.20 8.61 7.38
CA THR A 46 -9.64 7.32 7.90
C THR A 46 -9.48 6.20 6.87
N VAL A 47 -9.39 4.96 7.35
CA VAL A 47 -9.27 3.77 6.49
C VAL A 47 -10.45 3.66 5.52
N SER A 48 -11.67 4.01 5.96
CA SER A 48 -12.86 3.99 5.11
C SER A 48 -12.74 4.96 3.93
N VAL A 49 -12.24 6.18 4.16
CA VAL A 49 -12.04 7.18 3.09
C VAL A 49 -10.97 6.71 2.10
N VAL A 50 -9.91 6.07 2.57
CA VAL A 50 -8.86 5.50 1.72
C VAL A 50 -9.37 4.31 0.90
N ALA A 51 -10.16 3.42 1.49
CA ALA A 51 -10.72 2.24 0.82
C ALA A 51 -11.70 2.61 -0.30
N GLU A 52 -12.65 3.50 -0.01
CA GLU A 52 -13.58 4.08 -0.99
C GLU A 52 -12.82 4.71 -2.16
N ARG A 53 -11.81 5.53 -1.88
CA ARG A 53 -10.99 6.20 -2.90
C ARG A 53 -10.15 5.24 -3.73
N ALA A 54 -9.62 4.18 -3.12
CA ALA A 54 -8.84 3.16 -3.82
C ALA A 54 -9.72 2.19 -4.65
N GLY A 55 -11.06 2.31 -4.54
CA GLY A 55 -12.01 1.43 -5.22
C GLY A 55 -11.92 0.00 -4.71
N VAL A 56 -11.62 -0.16 -3.42
CA VAL A 56 -11.60 -1.46 -2.74
C VAL A 56 -12.66 -1.47 -1.63
N SER A 57 -13.55 -2.46 -1.67
CA SER A 57 -14.57 -2.70 -0.65
C SER A 57 -14.16 -3.84 0.27
#